data_AF-A0A2R6JT52-F1
#
_entry.id   AF-A0A2R6JT52-F1
#
_cell.length_a   1.000
_cell.length_b   1.000
_cell.length_c   1.000
_cell.angle_alpha   90.00
_cell.angle_beta   90.00
_cell.angle_gamma   90.00
#
_symmetry.space_group_name_H-M   'P 1'
#
loop_
_entity.id
_entity.type
_entity.pdbx_description
1 polymer ?
#
loop_
_entity_poly.entity_id
_entity_poly.type
_entity_poly.pdbx_seq_one_letter_code
_entity_poly.pdbx_strand_id
1 'polypeptide(L)' 'MDKDNLSAVELVVLSVALVGAVNWLLVDAASFNLVTETLGGTNTGIVYTGIGVAGVASLADLFGFLELEEIGGND' A
#
# COMPACT_ATOMS: atom_id res chain seq x y z
N MET A 1 -13.90 18.16 3.36
CA MET A 1 -12.80 17.23 3.66
C MET A 1 -11.90 17.94 4.65
N ASP A 2 -12.21 17.79 5.95
CA ASP A 2 -11.23 18.09 6.99
C ASP A 2 -10.02 17.22 6.66
N LYS A 3 -8.92 17.85 6.25
CA LYS A 3 -7.70 17.20 5.78
C LYS A 3 -6.77 16.84 6.94
N ASP A 4 -7.30 16.83 8.15
CA ASP A 4 -6.46 16.99 9.34
C ASP A 4 -6.09 15.64 9.98
N ASN A 5 -6.74 14.52 9.60
CA ASN A 5 -6.35 13.18 10.03
C ASN A 5 -6.63 12.13 8.94
N LEU A 6 -5.62 11.35 8.56
CA LEU A 6 -5.82 10.09 7.84
C LEU A 6 -6.39 9.05 8.82
N SER A 7 -7.41 8.31 8.40
CA SER A 7 -7.88 7.16 9.16
C SER A 7 -6.80 6.08 9.24
N ALA A 8 -6.90 5.22 10.25
CA ALA A 8 -5.95 4.12 10.43
C ALA A 8 -5.91 3.18 9.20
N VAL A 9 -7.06 3.01 8.53
CA VAL A 9 -7.17 2.15 7.33
C VAL A 9 -6.45 2.79 6.14
N GLU A 10 -6.71 4.07 5.86
CA GLU A 10 -6.03 4.78 4.77
C GLU A 10 -4.51 4.83 5.01
N LEU A 11 -4.09 5.02 6.26
CA LEU A 11 -2.67 5.03 6.63
C LEU A 11 -2.02 3.66 6.37
N VAL A 12 -2.70 2.56 6.71
CA VAL A 12 -2.21 1.20 6.41
C VAL A 12 -2.15 0.95 4.91
N VAL A 13 -3.21 1.29 4.16
CA VAL A 13 -3.26 1.12 2.71
C VAL A 13 -2.13 1.92 2.03
N LEU A 14 -1.96 3.18 2.40
CA LEU A 14 -0.89 4.04 1.88
C LEU A 14 0.49 3.49 2.24
N SER A 15 0.68 3.02 3.48
CA SER A 15 1.95 2.45 3.92
C SER A 15 2.33 1.20 3.11
N VAL A 16 1.37 0.31 2.85
CA VAL A 16 1.58 -0.88 2.03
C VAL A 16 1.93 -0.49 0.58
N ALA A 17 1.23 0.51 0.02
CA ALA A 17 1.53 1.01 -1.32
C ALA A 17 2.95 1.62 -1.40
N LEU A 18 3.37 2.39 -0.39
CA LEU A 18 4.70 2.98 -0.31
C LEU A 18 5.81 1.93 -0.17
N VAL A 19 5.61 0.90 0.66
CA VAL A 19 6.54 -0.24 0.76
C VAL A 19 6.71 -0.91 -0.61
N GLY A 20 5.61 -1.04 -1.37
CA GLY A 20 5.64 -1.51 -2.74
C GLY A 20 6.47 -0.65 -3.69
N ALA A 21 6.22 0.66 -3.68
CA ALA A 21 6.96 1.62 -4.51
C ALA A 21 8.45 1.62 -4.19
N VAL A 22 8.82 1.57 -2.89
CA VAL A 22 10.22 1.45 -2.45
C VAL A 22 10.82 0.12 -2.89
N ASN A 23 10.11 -1.00 -2.73
CA ASN A 23 10.61 -2.30 -3.22
C ASN A 23 10.85 -2.25 -4.73
N TRP A 24 9.95 -1.66 -5.51
CA TRP A 24 10.14 -1.53 -6.95
C TRP A 24 11.37 -0.69 -7.30
N LEU A 25 11.55 0.45 -6.64
CA LEU A 25 12.75 1.29 -6.81
C LEU A 25 14.03 0.53 -6.46
N LEU A 26 14.03 -0.27 -5.39
CA LEU A 26 15.19 -1.07 -4.98
C LEU A 26 15.52 -2.18 -5.98
N VAL A 27 14.51 -2.82 -6.56
CA VAL A 27 14.68 -3.83 -7.61
C VAL A 27 15.29 -3.20 -8.86
N ASP A 28 14.82 -2.03 -9.27
CA ASP A 28 15.30 -1.36 -10.48
C ASP A 28 16.70 -0.73 -10.29
N ALA A 29 16.91 0.01 -9.19
CA ALA A 29 18.14 0.76 -8.97
C ALA A 29 19.31 -0.08 -8.43
N ALA A 30 19.01 -1.15 -7.67
CA ALA A 30 20.03 -1.92 -6.96
C ALA A 30 19.92 -3.43 -7.19
N SER A 31 19.00 -3.91 -8.03
CA SER A 31 18.69 -5.35 -8.19
C SER A 31 18.39 -6.05 -6.86
N PHE A 32 17.93 -5.29 -5.86
CA PHE A 32 17.67 -5.76 -4.51
C PHE A 32 16.17 -5.90 -4.29
N ASN A 33 15.73 -7.11 -3.94
CA ASN A 33 14.32 -7.41 -3.77
C ASN A 33 13.98 -7.60 -2.29
N LEU A 34 13.57 -6.50 -1.63
CA LEU A 34 13.25 -6.49 -0.20
C LEU A 34 12.20 -7.56 0.18
N VAL A 35 11.16 -7.71 -0.62
CA VAL A 35 10.09 -8.70 -0.37
C VAL A 35 10.64 -10.13 -0.43
N THR A 36 11.48 -10.43 -1.41
CA THR A 36 12.10 -11.76 -1.58
C THR A 36 13.11 -12.05 -0.47
N GLU A 37 13.92 -11.05 -0.12
CA GLU A 37 14.95 -11.14 0.93
C GLU A 37 14.33 -11.32 2.32
N THR A 38 13.18 -10.71 2.59
CA THR A 38 12.56 -10.75 3.93
C THR A 38 11.63 -11.94 4.12
N LEU A 39 10.89 -12.36 3.07
CA LEU A 39 9.81 -13.36 3.19
C LEU A 39 10.11 -14.67 2.47
N GLY A 40 11.22 -14.76 1.73
CA GLY A 40 11.56 -15.89 0.89
C GLY A 40 10.74 -15.94 -0.41
N GLY A 41 11.35 -16.42 -1.48
CA GLY A 41 10.81 -16.36 -2.86
C GLY A 41 9.39 -16.93 -3.03
N THR A 42 9.02 -17.93 -2.25
CA THR A 42 7.73 -18.65 -2.38
C THR A 42 6.50 -17.78 -2.11
N ASN A 43 6.59 -16.78 -1.23
CA ASN A 43 5.43 -15.98 -0.79
C ASN A 43 5.34 -14.60 -1.46
N THR A 44 6.27 -14.28 -2.34
CA THR A 44 6.43 -12.95 -2.95
C THR A 44 5.23 -12.54 -3.80
N GLY A 45 4.60 -13.48 -4.53
CA GLY A 45 3.46 -13.19 -5.40
C GLY A 45 2.23 -12.67 -4.64
N ILE A 46 1.95 -13.22 -3.46
CA ILE A 46 0.82 -12.78 -2.62
C ILE A 46 1.08 -11.36 -2.10
N VAL A 47 2.32 -11.08 -1.70
CA VAL A 47 2.72 -9.76 -1.18
C VAL A 47 2.63 -8.70 -2.28
N TYR A 48 3.12 -8.99 -3.49
CA TYR A 48 2.99 -8.06 -4.62
C TYR A 48 1.55 -7.84 -5.04
N THR A 49 0.71 -8.86 -4.94
CA THR A 49 -0.73 -8.71 -5.18
C THR A 49 -1.35 -7.75 -4.15
N GLY A 50 -1.02 -7.92 -2.86
CA GLY A 50 -1.48 -7.01 -1.80
C GLY A 50 -0.98 -5.57 -1.99
N ILE A 51 0.29 -5.39 -2.35
CA ILE A 51 0.87 -4.09 -2.71
C ILE A 51 0.14 -3.46 -3.89
N GLY A 52 -0.14 -4.23 -4.95
CA GLY A 52 -0.84 -3.76 -6.13
C GLY A 52 -2.27 -3.30 -5.80
N VAL A 53 -3.00 -4.09 -5.02
CA VAL A 53 -4.35 -3.74 -4.56
C VAL A 53 -4.32 -2.48 -3.71
N ALA A 54 -3.38 -2.36 -2.77
CA ALA A 54 -3.23 -1.17 -1.94
C ALA A 54 -2.91 0.08 -2.78
N GLY A 55 -2.01 -0.03 -3.76
CA GLY A 55 -1.68 1.06 -4.68
C GLY A 55 -2.88 1.49 -5.53
N VAL A 56 -3.66 0.56 -6.06
CA VAL A 56 -4.89 0.86 -6.81
C VAL A 56 -5.93 1.51 -5.91
N ALA A 57 -6.10 1.04 -4.67
CA ALA A 57 -7.03 1.62 -3.71
C ALA A 57 -6.63 3.07 -3.35
N SER A 58 -5.35 3.33 -3.08
CA SER A 58 -4.84 4.69 -2.83
C SER A 58 -5.03 5.63 -4.04
N LEU A 59 -4.84 5.13 -5.26
CA LEU A 59 -5.07 5.92 -6.46
C LEU A 59 -6.56 6.19 -6.68
N ALA A 60 -7.41 5.18 -6.47
CA ALA A 60 -8.84 5.31 -6.58
C ALA A 60 -9.39 6.34 -5.57
N ASP A 61 -8.90 6.32 -4.33
CA ASP A 61 -9.21 7.34 -3.33
C ASP A 61 -8.72 8.75 -3.75
N LEU A 62 -7.46 8.86 -4.20
CA LEU A 62 -6.88 10.12 -4.68
C LEU A 62 -7.69 10.77 -5.82
N PHE A 63 -8.24 9.95 -6.73
CA PHE A 63 -9.04 10.41 -7.85
C PHE A 63 -10.56 10.46 -7.55
N GLY A 64 -10.98 10.15 -6.31
CA GLY A 64 -12.38 10.18 -5.88
C GLY A 64 -13.25 9.07 -6.49
N PHE A 65 -12.66 7.96 -6.92
CA PHE A 65 -13.36 6.76 -7.38
C PHE A 65 -13.78 5.83 -6.24
N LEU A 66 -13.11 5.91 -5.08
CA LEU A 66 -13.46 5.22 -3.86
C LEU A 66 -13.45 6.22 -2.71
N GLU A 67 -14.43 6.15 -1.82
CA GLU A 67 -14.33 6.70 -0.47
C GLU A 67 -13.91 5.54 0.43
N LEU A 68 -12.65 5.54 0.88
CA LEU A 68 -12.21 4.58 1.89
C LEU A 68 -12.84 5.01 3.22
N GLU A 69 -13.98 4.41 3.55
CA GLU A 69 -14.74 4.70 4.76
C GLU A 69 -13.86 4.49 6.01
N GLU A 70 -13.83 5.51 6.87
CA GLU A 70 -13.15 5.47 8.16
C GLU A 70 -13.76 4.38 9.03
N ILE A 71 -13.09 3.22 9.15
CA ILE A 71 -13.45 2.18 10.11
C ILE A 71 -13.06 2.69 11.51
N GLY A 72 -13.87 3.59 12.06
CA GLY A 72 -13.60 4.28 13.33
C GLY A 72 -14.76 5.09 13.92
N GLY A 73 -15.90 5.23 13.24
CA GLY A 73 -17.11 5.82 13.83
C GLY A 73 -17.85 4.82 14.70
N ASN A 74 -17.47 4.68 15.97
CA ASN A 74 -18.39 4.14 16.98
C ASN A 74 -19.19 5.31 17.55
N ASP A 75 -20.50 5.29 17.31
CA ASP A 75 -21.50 6.17 17.91
C ASP A 75 -21.34 6.32 19.43
#